data_AF-A0A9W7J9L7-F1
#
_entry.id   AF-A0A9W7J9L7-F1
#
_cell.length_a   1.000
_cell.length_b   1.000
_cell.length_c   1.000
_cell.angle_alpha   90.00
_cell.angle_beta   90.00
_cell.angle_gamma   90.00
#
_symmetry.space_group_name_H-M   'P 1'
#
loop_
_entity.id
_entity.type
_entity.pdbx_description
1 polymer ?
#
loop_
_entity_poly.entity_id
_entity_poly.type
_entity_poly.pdbx_seq_one_letter_code
_entity_poly.pdbx_strand_id
1 'polypeptide(L)'
;MATTNEFEDRLKMIEELTADAEQIQEQVLAQILKKNAGTEYLSQYLNGKTDQKLFKTNVPIVSYEDIKPYIDHMSFRPNPSSSSIEAVAPREESRS
;
A
#
# COMPACT_ATOMS: atom_id res chain seq x y z
N MET A 1 -38.88 -8.58 -4.35
CA MET A 1 -38.21 -9.47 -5.32
C MET A 1 -36.83 -8.96 -5.76
N ALA A 2 -36.45 -7.69 -5.56
CA ALA A 2 -35.10 -7.19 -5.87
C ALA A 2 -33.97 -7.77 -4.98
N THR A 3 -34.28 -8.16 -3.74
CA THR A 3 -33.32 -8.67 -2.75
C THR A 3 -32.73 -10.04 -3.10
N THR A 4 -33.48 -10.88 -3.82
CA THR A 4 -33.03 -12.22 -4.20
C THR A 4 -31.98 -12.13 -5.30
N ASN A 5 -32.16 -11.20 -6.24
CA ASN A 5 -31.26 -11.02 -7.38
C ASN A 5 -29.89 -10.49 -6.94
N GLU A 6 -29.83 -9.51 -6.03
CA GLU A 6 -28.55 -9.02 -5.47
C GLU A 6 -27.79 -10.10 -4.70
N PHE A 7 -28.50 -10.97 -3.97
CA PHE A 7 -27.87 -12.06 -3.24
C PHE A 7 -27.30 -13.12 -4.18
N GLU A 8 -28.05 -13.49 -5.22
CA GLU A 8 -27.60 -14.39 -6.28
C GLU A 8 -26.39 -13.83 -7.04
N ASP A 9 -26.40 -12.53 -7.36
CA ASP A 9 -25.27 -11.86 -8.02
C ASP A 9 -24.00 -11.88 -7.15
N ARG A 10 -24.15 -11.67 -5.82
CA ARG A 10 -23.02 -11.76 -4.88
C ARG A 10 -22.50 -13.19 -4.73
N LEU A 11 -23.38 -14.19 -4.74
CA LEU A 11 -22.97 -15.60 -4.69
C LEU A 11 -22.20 -15.99 -5.96
N LYS A 12 -22.69 -15.60 -7.14
CA LYS A 12 -21.97 -15.81 -8.41
C LYS A 12 -20.61 -15.14 -8.41
N MET A 13 -20.51 -13.91 -7.92
CA MET A 13 -19.23 -13.22 -7.79
C MET A 13 -18.24 -13.99 -6.89
N ILE A 14 -18.69 -14.54 -5.76
CA ILE A 14 -17.83 -15.36 -4.89
C ILE A 14 -17.40 -16.63 -5.61
N GLU A 15 -18.33 -17.30 -6.30
CA GLU A 15 -18.03 -18.52 -7.06
C GLU A 15 -17.00 -18.25 -8.16
N GLU A 16 -17.17 -17.18 -8.95
CA GLU A 16 -16.19 -16.76 -9.97
C GLU A 16 -14.82 -16.44 -9.38
N LEU A 17 -14.77 -15.70 -8.26
CA LEU A 17 -13.51 -15.34 -7.59
C LEU A 17 -12.79 -16.53 -6.96
N THR A 18 -13.53 -17.56 -6.55
CA THR A 18 -12.97 -18.74 -5.87
C THR A 18 -12.70 -19.90 -6.82
N ALA A 19 -13.40 -19.99 -7.95
CA ALA A 19 -13.19 -21.02 -8.97
C ALA A 19 -11.83 -20.90 -9.67
N ASP A 20 -11.33 -19.68 -9.89
CA ASP A 20 -10.00 -19.43 -10.48
C ASP A 20 -9.11 -18.55 -9.60
N ALA A 21 -9.00 -18.94 -8.33
CA ALA A 21 -8.20 -18.21 -7.35
C ALA A 21 -6.72 -18.13 -7.75
N GLU A 22 -6.18 -19.14 -8.46
CA GLU A 22 -4.78 -19.15 -8.91
C GLU A 22 -4.53 -18.02 -9.92
N GLN A 23 -5.30 -17.98 -11.01
CA GLN A 23 -5.12 -16.94 -12.04
C GLN A 23 -5.36 -15.54 -11.45
N ILE A 24 -6.37 -15.38 -10.59
CA ILE A 24 -6.68 -14.10 -9.95
C ILE A 24 -5.52 -13.65 -9.06
N GLN A 25 -4.94 -14.55 -8.25
CA GLN A 25 -3.79 -14.20 -7.41
C GLN A 25 -2.55 -13.81 -8.23
N GLU A 26 -2.30 -14.49 -9.35
CA GLU A 26 -1.19 -14.13 -10.26
C GLU A 26 -1.38 -12.73 -10.86
N GLN A 27 -2.61 -12.40 -11.30
CA GLN A 27 -2.93 -11.08 -11.83
C GLN A 27 -2.80 -10.00 -10.76
N VAL A 28 -3.29 -10.24 -9.55
CA VAL A 28 -3.17 -9.30 -8.42
C VAL A 28 -1.70 -9.02 -8.12
N LEU A 29 -0.86 -10.05 -8.02
CA LEU A 29 0.57 -9.87 -7.79
C LEU A 29 1.23 -9.08 -8.91
N ALA A 30 0.94 -9.39 -10.18
CA ALA A 30 1.47 -8.66 -11.32
C ALA A 30 1.10 -7.16 -11.29
N GLN A 31 -0.15 -6.84 -10.91
CA GLN A 31 -0.60 -5.46 -10.77
C GLN A 31 0.13 -4.72 -9.63
N ILE A 32 0.29 -5.38 -8.47
CA ILE A 32 1.02 -4.81 -7.32
C ILE A 32 2.47 -4.51 -7.71
N LEU A 33 3.16 -5.47 -8.34
CA LEU A 33 4.54 -5.29 -8.76
C LEU A 33 4.68 -4.19 -9.80
N LYS A 34 3.80 -4.14 -10.80
CA LYS A 34 3.80 -3.09 -11.82
C LYS A 34 3.59 -1.70 -11.23
N LYS A 35 2.63 -1.56 -10.32
CA LYS A 35 2.33 -0.27 -9.67
C LYS A 35 3.47 0.20 -8.77
N ASN A 36 4.18 -0.72 -8.12
CA ASN A 36 5.19 -0.40 -7.11
C ASN A 36 6.65 -0.64 -7.56
N ALA A 37 6.89 -0.94 -8.84
CA ALA A 37 8.22 -1.28 -9.37
C ALA A 37 9.29 -0.22 -9.07
N GLY A 38 8.90 1.06 -8.99
CA GLY A 38 9.79 2.19 -8.67
C GLY A 38 9.82 2.59 -7.20
N THR A 39 9.17 1.83 -6.30
CA THR A 39 9.23 2.13 -4.86
C THR A 39 10.59 1.80 -4.29
N GLU A 40 10.99 2.54 -3.25
CA GLU A 40 12.28 2.35 -2.59
C GLU A 40 12.47 0.89 -2.16
N TYR A 41 11.45 0.28 -1.53
CA TYR A 41 11.50 -1.09 -1.07
C TYR A 41 11.67 -2.10 -2.21
N LEU A 42 10.79 -2.11 -3.23
CA LEU A 42 10.90 -3.11 -4.30
C LEU A 42 12.10 -2.89 -5.22
N SER A 43 12.56 -1.65 -5.37
CA SER A 43 13.73 -1.34 -6.20
C SER A 43 15.02 -1.99 -5.70
N GLN A 44 15.14 -2.21 -4.39
CA GLN A 44 16.29 -2.89 -3.76
C GLN A 44 16.38 -4.38 -4.14
N TYR A 45 15.26 -5.03 -4.43
CA TYR A 45 15.21 -6.49 -4.66
C TYR A 45 14.92 -6.87 -6.11
N LEU A 46 14.21 -6.01 -6.84
CA LEU A 46 13.71 -6.30 -8.19
C LEU A 46 14.23 -5.35 -9.25
N ASN A 47 14.86 -4.22 -8.89
CA ASN A 47 15.40 -3.23 -9.82
C ASN A 47 14.41 -2.83 -10.94
N GLY A 48 13.13 -2.67 -10.59
CA GLY A 48 12.06 -2.32 -11.54
C GLY A 48 11.47 -3.50 -12.34
N LYS A 49 11.96 -4.72 -12.15
CA LYS A 49 11.36 -5.93 -12.74
C LYS A 49 10.08 -6.31 -11.98
N THR A 50 9.12 -6.88 -12.70
CA THR A 50 7.79 -7.23 -12.17
C THR A 50 7.47 -8.71 -12.33
N ASP A 51 8.50 -9.54 -12.51
CA ASP A 51 8.36 -10.98 -12.72
C ASP A 51 8.08 -11.71 -11.40
N GLN A 52 7.09 -12.62 -11.42
CA GLN A 52 6.67 -13.37 -10.23
C GLN A 52 7.76 -14.30 -9.68
N LYS A 53 8.56 -14.94 -10.54
CA LYS A 53 9.64 -15.83 -10.09
C LYS A 53 10.75 -15.03 -9.43
N LEU A 54 11.07 -13.86 -9.98
CA LEU A 54 12.01 -12.94 -9.35
C LEU A 54 11.49 -12.42 -8.01
N PHE A 55 10.20 -12.10 -7.90
CA PHE A 55 9.57 -11.74 -6.62
C PHE A 55 9.75 -12.83 -5.58
N LYS A 56 9.39 -14.09 -5.92
CA LYS A 56 9.50 -15.23 -5.00
C LYS A 56 10.95 -15.55 -4.57
N THR A 57 11.93 -15.23 -5.40
CA THR A 57 13.35 -15.55 -5.15
C THR A 57 14.08 -14.42 -4.43
N ASN A 58 13.80 -13.18 -4.77
CA ASN A 58 14.60 -12.02 -4.34
C ASN A 58 13.97 -11.23 -3.21
N VAL A 59 12.64 -11.24 -3.06
CA VAL A 59 11.98 -10.48 -2.00
C VAL A 59 11.87 -11.35 -0.75
N PRO A 60 12.51 -10.96 0.37
CA PRO A 60 12.44 -11.74 1.60
C PRO A 60 11.06 -11.66 2.25
N ILE A 61 10.71 -12.69 3.02
CA ILE A 61 9.60 -12.62 3.96
C ILE A 61 10.08 -11.79 5.15
N VAL A 62 9.38 -10.69 5.41
CA VAL A 62 9.77 -9.68 6.40
C VAL A 62 8.81 -9.62 7.59
N SER A 63 9.34 -9.23 8.74
CA SER A 63 8.58 -8.89 9.94
C SER A 63 8.26 -7.39 9.98
N TYR A 64 7.50 -6.96 10.99
CA TYR A 64 7.23 -5.53 11.20
C TYR A 64 8.50 -4.72 11.44
N GLU A 65 9.47 -5.27 12.18
CA GLU A 65 10.70 -4.55 12.51
C GLU A 65 11.55 -4.23 11.29
N ASP A 66 11.53 -5.10 10.27
CA ASP A 66 12.27 -4.91 9.02
C ASP A 66 11.67 -3.78 8.17
N ILE A 67 10.35 -3.54 8.28
CA ILE A 67 9.63 -2.52 7.50
C ILE A 67 9.48 -1.20 8.25
N LYS A 68 9.63 -1.20 9.58
CA LYS A 68 9.46 -0.03 10.45
C LYS A 68 10.25 1.21 9.98
N PRO A 69 11.52 1.11 9.54
CA PRO A 69 12.27 2.28 9.07
C PRO A 69 11.61 3.00 7.88
N TYR A 70 10.98 2.25 6.97
CA TYR A 70 10.27 2.82 5.83
C TYR A 70 9.00 3.56 6.27
N ILE A 71 8.29 3.02 7.26
CA ILE A 71 7.08 3.64 7.82
C ILE A 71 7.44 4.93 8.57
N ASP A 72 8.47 4.89 9.42
CA ASP A 72 8.93 6.05 10.17
C ASP A 72 9.40 7.18 9.22
N HIS A 73 10.12 6.84 8.16
CA HIS A 73 10.53 7.80 7.13
C HIS A 73 9.33 8.45 6.44
N MET A 74 8.25 7.71 6.16
CA MET A 74 7.02 8.28 5.62
C MET A 74 6.29 9.17 6.63
N SER A 75 6.27 8.79 7.92
CA SER A 75 5.63 9.57 8.97
C SER A 75 6.36 10.88 9.30
N PHE A 76 7.69 10.90 9.14
CA PHE A 76 8.50 12.09 9.37
C PHE A 76 8.46 13.08 8.21
N ARG A 77 8.13 12.63 6.98
CA ARG A 77 7.97 13.52 5.84
C ARG A 77 6.85 14.52 6.15
N PRO A 78 7.17 15.83 6.29
CA PRO A 78 6.16 16.82 6.58
C PRO A 78 5.16 16.81 5.42
N ASN A 79 3.90 16.54 5.72
CA ASN A 79 2.83 16.69 4.77
C ASN A 79 2.77 18.18 4.39
N PRO A 80 2.95 18.59 3.12
CA PRO A 80 2.87 19.99 2.73
C PRO A 80 1.51 20.61 3.07
N SER A 81 0.46 19.79 3.18
CA SER A 81 -0.89 20.20 3.61
C SER A 81 -1.05 20.36 5.12
N SER A 82 -0.09 19.94 5.94
CA SER A 82 -0.11 20.08 7.41
C SER A 82 0.65 21.32 7.92
N SER A 83 1.25 22.12 7.03
CA SER A 83 2.05 23.29 7.42
C SER A 83 1.25 24.53 7.88
N SER A 84 -0.07 24.45 8.00
CA SER A 84 -0.91 25.60 8.40
C SER A 84 -1.09 25.77 9.91
N ILE A 85 -0.49 24.93 10.76
CA ILE A 85 -0.64 25.04 12.22
C ILE A 85 0.73 24.91 12.90
N GLU A 86 1.58 25.93 12.77
CA GLU A 86 2.52 26.36 13.84
C GLU A 86 3.30 27.60 13.39
N ALA A 87 2.67 28.76 13.55
CA ALA A 87 3.37 30.04 13.67
C ALA A 87 2.58 30.95 14.63
N VAL A 88 2.40 30.50 15.87
CA VAL A 88 2.04 31.41 16.97
C VAL A 88 3.34 31.83 17.63
N ALA A 89 3.85 33.00 17.23
CA ALA A 89 4.94 33.68 17.89
C ALA A 89 4.59 33.97 19.36
N PRO A 90 5.56 33.95 20.29
CA PRO A 90 5.30 34.26 21.69
C PRO A 90 4.83 35.71 21.83
N ARG A 91 3.68 35.92 22.48
CA ARG A 91 3.20 37.25 22.85
C ARG A 91 4.18 37.86 23.84
N GLU A 92 4.85 38.92 23.42
CA GLU A 92 5.56 39.86 24.29
C GLU A 92 4.60 40.34 25.40
N GLU A 93 4.93 39.98 26.64
CA GLU A 93 4.27 40.46 27.84
C GLU A 93 4.61 41.94 28.00
N SER A 94 3.70 42.81 27.57
CA SER A 94 3.78 44.25 27.82
C SER A 94 3.65 44.51 29.33
N ARG A 95 4.77 44.50 30.03
CA ARG A 95 4.93 45.29 31.26
C ARG A 95 5.22 46.74 30.86
N SER A 96 4.22 47.60 30.97
CA SER A 96 4.37 48.90 31.62
C SER A 96 3.01 49.51 31.94
#